data_AF-A0A522VSW7-F1
#
_entry.id   AF-A0A522VSW7-F1
#
_cell.length_a   1.000
_cell.length_b   1.000
_cell.length_c   1.000
_cell.angle_alpha   90.00
_cell.angle_beta   90.00
_cell.angle_gamma   90.00
#
_symmetry.space_group_name_H-M   'P 1'
#
loop_
_entity.id
_entity.type
_entity.pdbx_description
1 polymer ?
#
loop_
_entity_poly.entity_id
_entity_poly.type
_entity_poly.pdbx_seq_one_letter_code
_entity_poly.pdbx_strand_id
1 'polypeptide(L)'
;YLDTSVFSFEYPSQGRFIDAQYVTSTAYLGIVMGRDRAFFGVNFADGRIKAYPQDGGPGGRTWYARYVRGNPAYGRNDFKDNGDGTVSDGATGLVWMKSDSGKHDWQGALRFCENLTLGGQSGWRLPNAKELHSIVDYNRSPSATHSAAIDPVFSITSIGDEDGKPDWPFFWTSTTHLDGTRPGDFAVYVAFGRALGHLGNSGPGGGQMGGPPPPPDMMGGRSSQGNLILTDVHGAGAQRSSPKSGDESRLPKGHGPQGDVLRIYNFVRCVRG
;
A
#
# COMPACT_ATOMS: atom_id res chain seq x y z
N TYR A 1 -2.57 1.12 -15.00
CA TYR A 1 -3.67 0.91 -14.05
C TYR A 1 -4.90 0.31 -14.70
N LEU A 2 -5.27 0.67 -15.92
CA LEU A 2 -6.18 -0.12 -16.74
C LEU A 2 -5.70 -0.04 -18.20
N ASP A 3 -5.79 -1.13 -18.95
CA ASP A 3 -5.52 -1.07 -20.39
C ASP A 3 -6.75 -0.50 -21.09
N THR A 4 -6.65 0.76 -21.50
CA THR A 4 -7.78 1.48 -22.12
C THR A 4 -8.02 1.11 -23.59
N SER A 5 -7.12 0.33 -24.20
CA SER A 5 -7.37 -0.27 -25.51
C SER A 5 -8.35 -1.45 -25.43
N VAL A 6 -8.47 -2.05 -24.25
CA VAL A 6 -9.34 -3.22 -23.97
C VAL A 6 -10.54 -2.83 -23.11
N PHE A 7 -10.36 -1.95 -22.13
CA PHE A 7 -11.40 -1.60 -21.17
C PHE A 7 -11.72 -0.11 -21.20
N SER A 8 -13.01 0.24 -21.29
CA SER A 8 -13.46 1.62 -21.13
C SER A 8 -13.08 2.17 -19.75
N PHE A 9 -12.68 3.44 -19.73
CA PHE A 9 -12.42 4.20 -18.51
C PHE A 9 -12.90 5.64 -18.73
N GLU A 10 -13.51 6.21 -17.70
CA GLU A 10 -13.88 7.62 -17.67
C GLU A 10 -13.42 8.26 -16.36
N TYR A 11 -12.99 9.51 -16.45
CA TYR A 11 -12.79 10.34 -15.28
C TYR A 11 -14.14 10.85 -14.76
N PRO A 12 -14.27 11.10 -13.45
CA PRO A 12 -15.50 11.65 -12.90
C PRO A 12 -15.80 13.02 -13.52
N SER A 13 -17.07 13.25 -13.85
CA SER A 13 -17.54 14.51 -14.46
C SER A 13 -17.58 15.68 -13.48
N GLN A 14 -17.49 15.41 -12.18
CA GLN A 14 -17.51 16.37 -11.08
C GLN A 14 -16.52 15.91 -9.99
N GLY A 15 -15.98 16.86 -9.22
CA GLY A 15 -15.01 16.55 -8.17
C GLY A 15 -13.58 16.41 -8.71
N ARG A 16 -12.75 15.62 -8.03
CA ARG A 16 -11.33 15.47 -8.38
C ARG A 16 -11.18 14.30 -9.35
N PHE A 17 -10.15 14.34 -10.21
CA PHE A 17 -9.88 13.24 -11.15
C PHE A 17 -9.68 11.87 -10.46
N ILE A 18 -9.20 11.87 -9.21
CA ILE A 18 -9.02 10.68 -8.35
C ILE A 18 -10.31 10.18 -7.70
N ASP A 19 -11.46 10.81 -7.97
CA ASP A 19 -12.77 10.36 -7.52
C ASP A 19 -13.34 9.27 -8.46
N ALA A 20 -12.47 8.48 -9.10
CA ALA A 20 -12.75 7.31 -9.95
C ALA A 20 -12.54 5.99 -9.19
N GLN A 21 -13.20 5.83 -8.05
CA GLN A 21 -12.95 4.74 -7.09
C GLN A 21 -13.84 3.54 -7.40
N TYR A 22 -13.25 2.42 -7.83
CA TYR A 22 -13.97 1.20 -8.22
C TYR A 22 -14.04 0.23 -7.05
N VAL A 23 -15.27 -0.16 -6.67
CA VAL A 23 -15.52 -1.13 -5.60
C VAL A 23 -15.11 -2.54 -6.01
N THR A 24 -14.62 -3.31 -5.05
CA THR A 24 -14.47 -4.77 -5.15
C THR A 24 -15.38 -5.47 -4.13
N SER A 25 -15.56 -6.78 -4.28
CA SER A 25 -16.27 -7.60 -3.29
C SER A 25 -15.42 -7.94 -2.05
N THR A 26 -14.18 -7.43 -1.96
CA THR A 26 -13.27 -7.75 -0.86
C THR A 26 -13.50 -6.79 0.31
N ALA A 27 -14.09 -7.29 1.39
CA ALA A 27 -14.24 -6.54 2.63
C ALA A 27 -12.87 -6.34 3.32
N TYR A 28 -12.66 -5.20 3.97
CA TYR A 28 -11.60 -5.07 4.96
C TYR A 28 -12.12 -5.55 6.30
N LEU A 29 -11.40 -6.47 6.95
CA LEU A 29 -11.83 -7.04 8.23
C LEU A 29 -11.66 -6.08 9.42
N GLY A 30 -10.83 -5.05 9.26
CA GLY A 30 -10.67 -3.98 10.24
C GLY A 30 -11.65 -2.83 10.04
N ILE A 31 -11.38 -1.72 10.73
CA ILE A 31 -12.03 -0.44 10.51
C ILE A 31 -11.02 0.57 9.98
N VAL A 32 -11.49 1.51 9.18
CA VAL A 32 -10.71 2.66 8.72
C VAL A 32 -11.25 3.96 9.31
N MET A 33 -10.44 5.02 9.27
CA MET A 33 -10.82 6.36 9.77
C MET A 33 -11.29 6.34 11.24
N GLY A 34 -10.84 5.33 12.00
CA GLY A 34 -11.12 5.14 13.42
C GLY A 34 -12.48 4.53 13.76
N ARG A 35 -13.39 4.35 12.78
CA ARG A 35 -14.76 3.88 13.07
C ARG A 35 -15.47 3.16 11.91
N ASP A 36 -15.03 3.35 10.68
CA ASP A 36 -15.82 2.98 9.50
C ASP A 36 -15.48 1.55 9.06
N ARG A 37 -16.50 0.69 8.90
CA ARG A 37 -16.33 -0.58 8.16
C ARG A 37 -16.01 -0.27 6.70
N ALA A 38 -15.20 -1.11 6.06
CA ALA A 38 -14.68 -0.79 4.73
C ALA A 38 -14.64 -1.99 3.78
N PHE A 39 -14.45 -1.68 2.49
CA PHE A 39 -14.08 -2.63 1.44
C PHE A 39 -12.86 -2.11 0.69
N PHE A 40 -12.09 -2.99 0.06
CA PHE A 40 -11.02 -2.57 -0.85
C PHE A 40 -11.58 -2.13 -2.19
N GLY A 41 -11.05 -1.02 -2.69
CA GLY A 41 -11.31 -0.54 -4.03
C GLY A 41 -10.03 -0.26 -4.79
N VAL A 42 -10.14 -0.23 -6.11
CA VAL A 42 -9.06 0.19 -7.01
C VAL A 42 -9.44 1.52 -7.61
N ASN A 43 -8.56 2.51 -7.52
CA ASN A 43 -8.74 3.75 -8.25
C ASN A 43 -7.99 3.65 -9.57
N PHE A 44 -8.67 3.51 -10.71
CA PHE A 44 -7.98 3.36 -11.99
C PHE A 44 -7.38 4.66 -12.53
N ALA A 45 -7.77 5.82 -11.97
CA ALA A 45 -7.21 7.13 -12.35
C ALA A 45 -5.77 7.32 -11.88
N ASP A 46 -5.44 6.83 -10.68
CA ASP A 46 -4.13 7.02 -10.05
C ASP A 46 -3.48 5.71 -9.60
N GLY A 47 -4.25 4.62 -9.66
CA GLY A 47 -3.77 3.27 -9.44
C GLY A 47 -3.55 2.81 -8.01
N ARG A 48 -4.08 3.56 -7.06
CA ARG A 48 -4.02 3.19 -5.64
C ARG A 48 -5.07 2.11 -5.34
N ILE A 49 -4.69 1.18 -4.47
CA ILE A 49 -5.60 0.19 -3.89
C ILE A 49 -5.71 0.49 -2.41
N LYS A 50 -6.92 0.65 -1.89
CA LYS A 50 -7.14 0.99 -0.48
C LYS A 50 -8.54 0.62 -0.02
N ALA A 51 -8.70 0.54 1.30
CA ALA A 51 -10.00 0.39 1.90
C ALA A 51 -10.76 1.73 1.91
N TYR A 52 -12.06 1.68 1.57
CA TYR A 52 -12.99 2.80 1.56
C TYR A 52 -14.17 2.51 2.49
N PRO A 53 -14.71 3.52 3.22
CA PRO A 53 -15.89 3.36 4.05
C PRO A 53 -17.09 2.80 3.27
N GLN A 54 -17.74 1.75 3.80
CA GLN A 54 -18.87 1.08 3.17
C GLN A 54 -20.08 2.00 2.96
N ASP A 55 -20.26 2.98 3.85
CA ASP A 55 -21.36 3.96 3.84
C ASP A 55 -21.08 5.19 2.97
N GLY A 56 -19.96 5.20 2.22
CA GLY A 56 -19.54 6.36 1.43
C GLY A 56 -18.76 7.40 2.22
N GLY A 57 -18.61 7.21 3.54
CA GLY A 57 -17.93 8.14 4.44
C GLY A 57 -18.58 9.53 4.48
N PRO A 58 -17.85 10.55 4.95
CA PRO A 58 -18.34 11.93 4.94
C PRO A 58 -18.72 12.38 3.52
N GLY A 59 -20.00 12.71 3.32
CA GLY A 59 -20.55 13.13 2.04
C GLY A 59 -21.26 12.02 1.24
N GLY A 60 -21.40 10.80 1.79
CA GLY A 60 -22.25 9.76 1.19
C GLY A 60 -21.85 9.39 -0.23
N ARG A 61 -20.55 9.17 -0.45
CA ARG A 61 -20.00 8.93 -1.78
C ARG A 61 -20.54 7.65 -2.39
N THR A 62 -20.79 7.71 -3.69
CA THR A 62 -21.06 6.53 -4.52
C THR A 62 -19.77 6.02 -5.15
N TRP A 63 -19.79 4.78 -5.60
CA TRP A 63 -18.61 4.07 -6.11
C TRP A 63 -18.86 3.60 -7.54
N TYR A 64 -17.80 3.55 -8.35
CA TYR A 64 -17.85 2.89 -9.66
C TYR A 64 -17.82 1.38 -9.46
N ALA A 65 -18.48 0.62 -10.33
CA ALA A 65 -18.44 -0.83 -10.29
C ALA A 65 -18.09 -1.39 -11.67
N ARG A 66 -17.28 -2.45 -11.68
CA ARG A 66 -17.05 -3.29 -12.86
C ARG A 66 -17.35 -4.73 -12.48
N TYR A 67 -18.35 -5.32 -13.11
CA TYR A 67 -18.75 -6.70 -12.86
C TYR A 67 -17.86 -7.67 -13.63
N VAL A 68 -17.58 -8.80 -13.01
CA VAL A 68 -16.82 -9.92 -13.59
C VAL A 68 -17.65 -11.20 -13.46
N ARG A 69 -17.39 -12.19 -14.32
CA ARG A 69 -18.07 -13.50 -14.29
C ARG A 69 -17.05 -14.62 -14.46
N GLY A 70 -17.17 -15.66 -13.66
CA GLY A 70 -16.37 -16.90 -13.76
C GLY A 70 -15.10 -16.89 -12.91
N ASN A 71 -14.28 -17.93 -13.10
CA ASN A 71 -12.98 -18.19 -12.47
C ASN A 71 -12.86 -17.83 -10.96
N PRO A 72 -13.50 -18.59 -10.06
CA PRO A 72 -13.35 -18.40 -8.62
C PRO A 72 -11.97 -18.84 -8.07
N ALA A 73 -11.09 -19.34 -8.93
CA ALA A 73 -9.72 -19.70 -8.58
C ALA A 73 -8.74 -18.54 -8.77
N TYR A 74 -9.09 -17.51 -9.54
CA TYR A 74 -8.24 -16.33 -9.70
C TYR A 74 -8.02 -15.64 -8.35
N GLY A 75 -6.75 -15.51 -7.93
CA GLY A 75 -6.38 -14.96 -6.62
C GLY A 75 -6.37 -15.97 -5.48
N ARG A 76 -6.51 -17.27 -5.74
CA ARG A 76 -6.18 -18.32 -4.76
C ARG A 76 -4.70 -18.66 -4.87
N ASN A 77 -3.97 -18.42 -3.79
CA ASN A 77 -2.55 -18.74 -3.71
C ASN A 77 -2.33 -20.24 -3.46
N ASP A 78 -1.21 -20.77 -3.95
CA ASP A 78 -0.79 -22.16 -3.75
C ASP A 78 0.65 -22.18 -3.23
N PHE A 79 0.82 -21.89 -1.94
CA PHE A 79 2.13 -21.75 -1.33
C PHE A 79 2.67 -23.06 -0.78
N LYS A 80 3.94 -23.32 -1.06
CA LYS A 80 4.70 -24.44 -0.50
C LYS A 80 6.04 -23.96 0.04
N ASP A 81 6.26 -24.14 1.34
CA ASP A 81 7.57 -23.97 1.95
C ASP A 81 8.55 -25.04 1.42
N ASN A 82 9.68 -24.60 0.90
CA ASN A 82 10.71 -25.48 0.35
C ASN A 82 11.73 -25.95 1.41
N GLY A 83 11.70 -25.38 2.62
CA GLY A 83 12.61 -25.74 3.72
C GLY A 83 14.03 -25.18 3.57
N ASP A 84 14.28 -24.34 2.57
CA ASP A 84 15.59 -23.76 2.24
C ASP A 84 15.61 -22.22 2.35
N GLY A 85 14.59 -21.65 3.00
CA GLY A 85 14.37 -20.20 3.08
C GLY A 85 13.52 -19.63 1.94
N THR A 86 12.98 -20.46 1.06
CA THR A 86 12.11 -20.04 -0.05
C THR A 86 10.71 -20.66 0.01
N VAL A 87 9.75 -20.00 -0.63
CA VAL A 87 8.35 -20.45 -0.78
C VAL A 87 8.01 -20.50 -2.26
N SER A 88 7.60 -21.65 -2.76
CA SER A 88 7.05 -21.79 -4.12
C SER A 88 5.59 -21.33 -4.13
N ASP A 89 5.20 -20.56 -5.14
CA ASP A 89 3.82 -20.16 -5.40
C ASP A 89 3.33 -20.80 -6.71
N GLY A 90 2.59 -21.91 -6.59
CA GLY A 90 2.05 -22.67 -7.72
C GLY A 90 1.01 -21.90 -8.54
N ALA A 91 0.39 -20.86 -7.97
CA ALA A 91 -0.62 -20.07 -8.67
C ALA A 91 0.00 -19.10 -9.69
N THR A 92 1.21 -18.59 -9.40
CA THR A 92 1.92 -17.62 -10.25
C THR A 92 3.15 -18.20 -10.93
N GLY A 93 3.66 -19.35 -10.47
CA GLY A 93 4.94 -19.92 -10.89
C GLY A 93 6.15 -19.22 -10.29
N LEU A 94 5.94 -18.27 -9.37
CA LEU A 94 7.01 -17.53 -8.72
C LEU A 94 7.58 -18.27 -7.52
N VAL A 95 8.81 -17.94 -7.14
CA VAL A 95 9.46 -18.37 -5.91
C VAL A 95 9.79 -17.13 -5.08
N TRP A 96 9.40 -17.16 -3.81
CA TRP A 96 9.50 -16.04 -2.89
C TRP A 96 10.52 -16.30 -1.80
N MET A 97 11.18 -15.23 -1.36
CA MET A 97 11.93 -15.23 -0.11
C MET A 97 10.96 -15.45 1.06
N LYS A 98 11.25 -16.41 1.96
CA LYS A 98 10.35 -16.75 3.08
C LYS A 98 10.38 -15.74 4.22
N SER A 99 11.56 -15.21 4.55
CA SER A 99 11.73 -14.12 5.52
C SER A 99 11.74 -12.76 4.82
N ASP A 100 11.62 -11.66 5.55
CA ASP A 100 11.93 -10.32 5.03
C ASP A 100 13.38 -9.93 5.31
N SER A 101 13.86 -8.90 4.61
CA SER A 101 15.27 -8.46 4.69
C SER A 101 15.54 -7.37 5.75
N GLY A 102 14.50 -6.85 6.39
CA GLY A 102 14.57 -5.56 7.07
C GLY A 102 14.39 -4.36 6.14
N LYS A 103 14.74 -3.17 6.64
CA LYS A 103 14.44 -1.89 5.99
C LYS A 103 15.50 -1.48 4.97
N HIS A 104 15.05 -1.02 3.79
CA HIS A 104 15.88 -0.43 2.75
C HIS A 104 15.21 0.80 2.15
N ASP A 105 16.01 1.77 1.69
CA ASP A 105 15.54 2.74 0.70
C ASP A 105 15.26 2.03 -0.63
N TRP A 106 14.60 2.70 -1.57
CA TRP A 106 14.12 2.00 -2.77
C TRP A 106 15.27 1.48 -3.65
N GLN A 107 16.35 2.26 -3.80
CA GLN A 107 17.51 1.83 -4.58
C GLN A 107 18.29 0.71 -3.86
N GLY A 108 18.39 0.77 -2.53
CA GLY A 108 18.97 -0.31 -1.74
C GLY A 108 18.16 -1.60 -1.82
N ALA A 109 16.83 -1.51 -1.90
CA ALA A 109 15.95 -2.66 -2.07
C ALA A 109 16.19 -3.40 -3.40
N LEU A 110 16.35 -2.65 -4.50
CA LEU A 110 16.72 -3.22 -5.81
C LEU A 110 18.04 -3.97 -5.72
N ARG A 111 19.09 -3.29 -5.23
CA ARG A 111 20.42 -3.88 -5.07
C ARG A 111 20.44 -5.09 -4.15
N PHE A 112 19.65 -5.06 -3.07
CA PHE A 112 19.56 -6.17 -2.13
C PHE A 112 19.07 -7.43 -2.85
N CYS A 113 17.97 -7.33 -3.60
CA CYS A 113 17.45 -8.48 -4.33
C CYS A 113 18.38 -8.96 -5.44
N GLU A 114 18.94 -8.04 -6.24
CA GLU A 114 19.84 -8.40 -7.36
C GLU A 114 21.10 -9.17 -6.90
N ASN A 115 21.58 -8.90 -5.68
CA ASN A 115 22.76 -9.55 -5.10
C ASN A 115 22.42 -10.75 -4.20
N LEU A 116 21.13 -11.06 -4.00
CA LEU A 116 20.72 -12.15 -3.12
C LEU A 116 21.06 -13.51 -3.74
N THR A 117 21.65 -14.40 -2.93
CA THR A 117 21.71 -15.84 -3.18
C THR A 117 21.04 -16.55 -2.02
N LEU A 118 19.98 -17.32 -2.29
CA LEU A 118 19.14 -17.97 -1.29
C LEU A 118 18.59 -19.28 -1.83
N GLY A 119 18.52 -20.34 -1.01
CA GLY A 119 18.12 -21.68 -1.45
C GLY A 119 19.04 -22.26 -2.53
N GLY A 120 20.32 -21.86 -2.55
CA GLY A 120 21.26 -22.23 -3.61
C GLY A 120 21.00 -21.57 -4.98
N GLN A 121 20.12 -20.57 -5.04
CA GLN A 121 19.70 -19.91 -6.27
C GLN A 121 20.03 -18.41 -6.26
N SER A 122 20.43 -17.88 -7.41
CA SER A 122 20.58 -16.45 -7.70
C SER A 122 19.43 -15.96 -8.59
N GLY A 123 19.52 -14.73 -9.13
CA GLY A 123 18.51 -14.18 -10.05
C GLY A 123 17.26 -13.66 -9.33
N TRP A 124 17.39 -13.31 -8.06
CA TRP A 124 16.33 -12.68 -7.30
C TRP A 124 16.15 -11.22 -7.73
N ARG A 125 14.91 -10.73 -7.63
CA ARG A 125 14.55 -9.35 -7.97
C ARG A 125 13.51 -8.81 -7.00
N LEU A 126 13.42 -7.48 -6.94
CA LEU A 126 12.36 -6.80 -6.23
C LEU A 126 11.03 -7.02 -7.00
N PRO A 127 9.96 -7.54 -6.37
CA PRO A 127 8.71 -7.82 -7.06
C PRO A 127 8.09 -6.52 -7.60
N ASN A 128 7.43 -6.59 -8.74
CA ASN A 128 6.58 -5.49 -9.17
C ASN A 128 5.30 -5.42 -8.32
N ALA A 129 4.50 -4.36 -8.49
CA ALA A 129 3.32 -4.14 -7.66
C ALA A 129 2.27 -5.25 -7.78
N LYS A 130 2.08 -5.85 -8.96
CA LYS A 130 1.12 -6.95 -9.14
C LYS A 130 1.60 -8.23 -8.44
N GLU A 131 2.89 -8.53 -8.54
CA GLU A 131 3.48 -9.69 -7.88
C GLU A 131 3.40 -9.56 -6.36
N LEU A 132 3.84 -8.43 -5.79
CA LEU A 132 3.78 -8.25 -4.34
C LEU A 132 2.33 -8.22 -3.82
N HIS A 133 1.40 -7.70 -4.62
CA HIS A 133 -0.02 -7.71 -4.28
C HIS A 133 -0.61 -9.13 -4.29
N SER A 134 -0.10 -10.04 -5.14
CA SER A 134 -0.61 -11.42 -5.22
C SER A 134 -0.47 -12.22 -3.92
N ILE A 135 0.48 -11.84 -3.05
CA ILE A 135 0.70 -12.53 -1.76
C ILE A 135 -0.03 -11.86 -0.58
N VAL A 136 -0.87 -10.85 -0.83
CA VAL A 136 -1.71 -10.25 0.23
C VAL A 136 -2.85 -11.20 0.59
N ASP A 137 -3.02 -11.49 1.87
CA ASP A 137 -4.19 -12.20 2.38
C ASP A 137 -5.19 -11.23 2.99
N TYR A 138 -6.25 -10.95 2.25
CA TYR A 138 -7.33 -10.05 2.66
C TYR A 138 -8.24 -10.61 3.77
N ASN A 139 -8.09 -11.88 4.13
CA ASN A 139 -8.78 -12.46 5.30
C ASN A 139 -7.99 -12.24 6.60
N ARG A 140 -6.93 -11.42 6.56
CA ARG A 140 -6.07 -11.14 7.71
C ARG A 140 -5.83 -9.65 7.85
N SER A 141 -5.85 -9.17 9.09
CA SER A 141 -5.47 -7.80 9.39
C SER A 141 -4.99 -7.66 10.83
N PRO A 142 -4.20 -6.62 11.15
CA PRO A 142 -3.73 -6.35 12.50
C PRO A 142 -4.86 -6.24 13.52
N SER A 143 -5.96 -5.59 13.15
CA SER A 143 -7.08 -5.29 14.06
C SER A 143 -8.10 -6.42 14.18
N ALA A 144 -8.18 -7.34 13.21
CA ALA A 144 -9.16 -8.43 13.24
C ALA A 144 -8.54 -9.78 13.64
N THR A 145 -7.36 -10.11 13.10
CA THR A 145 -6.72 -11.42 13.27
C THR A 145 -5.42 -11.35 14.06
N HIS A 146 -5.02 -10.17 14.54
CA HIS A 146 -3.74 -9.96 15.24
C HIS A 146 -2.55 -10.48 14.44
N SER A 147 -2.60 -10.31 13.12
CA SER A 147 -1.57 -10.77 12.20
C SER A 147 -1.41 -9.80 11.03
N ALA A 148 -0.25 -9.87 10.36
CA ALA A 148 -0.09 -9.24 9.06
C ALA A 148 -1.07 -9.81 8.03
N ALA A 149 -1.37 -9.01 6.99
CA ALA A 149 -2.19 -9.38 5.84
C ALA A 149 -1.44 -10.29 4.84
N ILE A 150 -0.90 -11.42 5.34
CA ILE A 150 -0.13 -12.41 4.56
C ILE A 150 -0.34 -13.82 5.13
N ASP A 151 -0.19 -14.82 4.28
CA ASP A 151 -0.21 -16.23 4.68
C ASP A 151 0.91 -16.55 5.71
N PRO A 152 0.62 -17.30 6.78
CA PRO A 152 1.60 -17.68 7.81
C PRO A 152 2.82 -18.47 7.34
N VAL A 153 2.82 -19.02 6.11
CA VAL A 153 4.02 -19.62 5.52
C VAL A 153 5.16 -18.61 5.42
N PHE A 154 4.85 -17.33 5.27
CA PHE A 154 5.82 -16.24 5.24
C PHE A 154 6.15 -15.76 6.65
N SER A 155 7.44 -15.71 6.96
CA SER A 155 7.93 -15.03 8.15
C SER A 155 7.93 -13.52 7.89
N ILE A 156 7.37 -12.76 8.82
CA ILE A 156 7.26 -11.30 8.73
C ILE A 156 7.62 -10.66 10.07
N THR A 157 8.52 -9.68 10.02
CA THR A 157 9.01 -8.93 11.17
C THR A 157 7.89 -8.07 11.76
N SER A 158 7.70 -8.13 13.08
CA SER A 158 6.88 -7.16 13.80
C SER A 158 7.67 -5.87 14.01
N ILE A 159 6.99 -4.74 13.86
CA ILE A 159 7.56 -3.39 14.05
C ILE A 159 6.71 -2.60 15.06
N GLY A 160 7.25 -1.50 15.56
CA GLY A 160 6.44 -0.44 16.18
C GLY A 160 5.93 0.52 15.11
N ASP A 161 4.67 0.95 15.21
CA ASP A 161 4.13 2.07 14.45
C ASP A 161 4.68 3.42 14.95
N GLU A 162 4.19 4.54 14.39
CA GLU A 162 4.64 5.89 14.75
C GLU A 162 4.31 6.29 16.20
N ASP A 163 3.41 5.55 16.87
CA ASP A 163 3.11 5.66 18.30
C ASP A 163 3.86 4.60 19.15
N GLY A 164 4.69 3.75 18.53
CA GLY A 164 5.39 2.65 19.18
C GLY A 164 4.53 1.41 19.47
N LYS A 165 3.30 1.33 18.93
CA LYS A 165 2.42 0.17 19.13
C LYS A 165 2.78 -0.95 18.15
N PRO A 166 2.59 -2.23 18.51
CA PRO A 166 2.89 -3.34 17.61
C PRO A 166 2.11 -3.27 16.29
N ASP A 167 2.82 -3.45 15.18
CA ASP A 167 2.28 -3.50 13.83
C ASP A 167 3.20 -4.32 12.90
N TRP A 168 2.91 -4.29 11.60
CA TRP A 168 3.68 -4.93 10.54
C TRP A 168 4.09 -3.94 9.43
N PRO A 169 5.20 -4.22 8.72
CA PRO A 169 5.80 -3.26 7.82
C PRO A 169 5.08 -3.14 6.48
N PHE A 170 5.52 -2.13 5.73
CA PHE A 170 5.21 -1.98 4.31
C PHE A 170 6.38 -2.53 3.51
N PHE A 171 6.10 -3.03 2.32
CA PHE A 171 7.10 -3.67 1.47
C PHE A 171 7.24 -2.94 0.14
N TRP A 172 8.49 -2.68 -0.25
CA TRP A 172 8.80 -2.07 -1.53
C TRP A 172 8.45 -2.98 -2.70
N THR A 173 8.02 -2.36 -3.79
CA THR A 173 7.94 -2.97 -5.11
C THR A 173 8.96 -2.31 -6.04
N SER A 174 9.32 -2.95 -7.15
CA SER A 174 10.10 -2.34 -8.24
C SER A 174 9.27 -1.37 -9.10
N THR A 175 7.99 -1.19 -8.80
CA THR A 175 7.10 -0.33 -9.57
C THR A 175 7.24 1.13 -9.15
N THR A 176 7.62 1.96 -10.12
CA THR A 176 7.67 3.41 -9.94
C THR A 176 6.26 4.00 -10.04
N HIS A 177 5.93 4.95 -9.17
CA HIS A 177 4.67 5.68 -9.25
C HIS A 177 4.83 6.90 -10.18
N LEU A 178 4.06 6.95 -11.26
CA LEU A 178 4.16 7.95 -12.32
C LEU A 178 3.08 9.05 -12.22
N ASP A 179 2.43 9.19 -11.07
CA ASP A 179 1.43 10.24 -10.80
C ASP A 179 2.04 11.32 -9.88
N GLY A 180 1.49 12.54 -9.94
CA GLY A 180 1.94 13.70 -9.16
C GLY A 180 2.86 14.67 -9.90
N THR A 181 3.33 15.71 -9.19
CA THR A 181 4.07 16.84 -9.78
C THR A 181 5.47 16.49 -10.27
N ARG A 182 6.08 15.44 -9.70
CA ARG A 182 7.37 14.89 -10.12
C ARG A 182 7.22 13.39 -10.35
N PRO A 183 6.67 13.00 -11.52
CA PRO A 183 6.50 11.59 -11.87
C PRO A 183 7.82 10.85 -11.73
N GLY A 184 7.81 9.75 -10.98
CA GLY A 184 8.98 8.91 -10.81
C GLY A 184 9.74 9.07 -9.50
N ASP A 185 9.49 10.13 -8.73
CA ASP A 185 10.11 10.33 -7.41
C ASP A 185 9.65 9.32 -6.35
N PHE A 186 8.46 8.75 -6.57
CA PHE A 186 7.83 7.82 -5.65
C PHE A 186 7.88 6.41 -6.22
N ALA A 187 7.97 5.42 -5.34
CA ALA A 187 7.77 4.02 -5.66
C ALA A 187 6.54 3.47 -4.95
N VAL A 188 5.97 2.42 -5.51
CA VAL A 188 4.81 1.73 -4.94
C VAL A 188 5.26 0.82 -3.81
N TYR A 189 4.51 0.83 -2.72
CA TYR A 189 4.61 -0.14 -1.62
C TYR A 189 3.26 -0.84 -1.40
N VAL A 190 3.30 -2.02 -0.79
CA VAL A 190 2.13 -2.72 -0.26
C VAL A 190 2.22 -2.80 1.25
N ALA A 191 1.15 -2.43 1.95
CA ALA A 191 1.08 -2.45 3.40
C ALA A 191 0.62 -3.82 3.91
N PHE A 192 1.46 -4.52 4.69
CA PHE A 192 1.05 -5.77 5.34
C PHE A 192 0.57 -5.56 6.78
N GLY A 193 0.94 -4.43 7.40
CA GLY A 193 0.31 -3.88 8.60
C GLY A 193 -0.71 -2.78 8.29
N ARG A 194 -1.15 -2.03 9.30
CA ARG A 194 -2.13 -0.95 9.13
C ARG A 194 -1.56 0.14 8.24
N ALA A 195 -2.37 0.67 7.31
CA ALA A 195 -1.94 1.75 6.42
C ALA A 195 -2.33 3.08 7.05
N LEU A 196 -1.41 3.61 7.85
CA LEU A 196 -1.66 4.67 8.82
C LEU A 196 -1.65 6.08 8.22
N GLY A 197 -2.35 6.98 8.90
CA GLY A 197 -2.41 8.40 8.60
C GLY A 197 -2.74 9.23 9.84
N HIS A 198 -2.33 10.49 9.84
CA HIS A 198 -2.55 11.46 10.91
C HIS A 198 -3.82 12.27 10.61
N LEU A 199 -4.94 11.90 11.24
CA LEU A 199 -6.20 12.62 11.10
C LEU A 199 -6.38 13.67 12.20
N GLY A 200 -6.91 14.84 11.85
CA GLY A 200 -7.28 15.87 12.83
C GLY A 200 -8.62 15.58 13.51
N ASN A 201 -8.85 16.21 14.66
CA ASN A 201 -10.07 16.07 15.49
C ASN A 201 -11.39 16.47 14.77
N SER A 202 -11.34 17.03 13.56
CA SER A 202 -12.49 17.44 12.75
C SER A 202 -12.70 16.60 11.49
N GLY A 203 -12.25 15.33 11.50
CA GLY A 203 -12.26 14.48 10.30
C GLY A 203 -11.13 14.84 9.35
N PRO A 204 -11.08 14.32 8.10
CA PRO A 204 -10.05 14.68 7.12
C PRO A 204 -10.08 16.20 6.88
N GLY A 205 -9.25 16.91 7.63
CA GLY A 205 -9.20 18.37 7.66
C GLY A 205 -8.86 18.88 6.27
N GLY A 206 -9.52 19.98 5.90
CA GLY A 206 -9.29 20.74 4.67
C GLY A 206 -7.88 21.36 4.60
N GLY A 207 -6.85 20.50 4.54
CA GLY A 207 -5.53 20.86 4.10
C GLY A 207 -5.56 21.10 2.59
N GLN A 208 -4.95 22.20 2.17
CA GLN A 208 -5.01 22.76 0.83
C GLN A 208 -4.85 21.68 -0.26
N MET A 209 -5.87 21.64 -1.11
CA MET A 209 -6.06 20.66 -2.17
C MET A 209 -5.03 20.83 -3.28
N GLY A 210 -4.33 19.75 -3.66
CA GLY A 210 -3.84 19.52 -5.03
C GLY A 210 -2.95 20.58 -5.69
N GLY A 211 -2.28 21.45 -4.93
CA GLY A 211 -1.24 22.35 -5.47
C GLY A 211 0.13 21.66 -5.54
N PRO A 212 1.06 22.13 -6.39
CA PRO A 212 2.45 21.67 -6.34
C PRO A 212 3.02 21.86 -4.92
N PRO A 213 3.94 20.98 -4.48
CA PRO A 213 4.63 21.20 -3.22
C PRO A 213 5.27 22.60 -3.26
N PRO A 214 5.20 23.38 -2.17
CA PRO A 214 5.83 24.68 -2.15
C PRO A 214 7.35 24.53 -2.36
N PRO A 215 8.02 25.56 -2.91
CA PRO A 215 9.47 25.56 -3.04
C PRO A 215 10.18 25.26 -1.70
N PRO A 216 11.40 24.70 -1.73
CA PRO A 216 12.16 24.34 -0.52
C PRO A 216 12.25 25.47 0.52
N ASP A 217 12.16 26.71 0.05
CA ASP A 217 12.39 27.93 0.84
C ASP A 217 11.13 28.38 1.62
N MET A 218 10.00 27.66 1.51
CA MET A 218 8.75 27.93 2.25
C MET A 218 8.33 26.78 3.19
N MET A 219 9.23 25.85 3.53
CA MET A 219 9.02 24.78 4.52
C MET A 219 8.97 25.29 5.99
N GLY A 220 8.45 26.51 6.23
CA GLY A 220 8.44 27.18 7.54
C GLY A 220 7.06 27.43 8.15
N GLY A 221 5.98 26.91 7.56
CA GLY A 221 4.62 27.14 8.04
C GLY A 221 4.16 26.10 9.07
N ARG A 222 4.13 26.46 10.36
CA ARG A 222 3.43 25.68 11.39
C ARG A 222 1.93 25.60 11.03
N SER A 223 1.49 24.47 10.49
CA SER A 223 0.07 24.13 10.47
C SER A 223 -0.42 24.01 11.93
N SER A 224 -1.55 24.62 12.25
CA SER A 224 -2.15 24.59 13.58
C SER A 224 -2.19 23.16 14.14
N GLN A 225 -1.54 22.96 15.28
CA GLN A 225 -1.48 21.69 16.01
C GLN A 225 -2.84 21.39 16.65
N GLY A 226 -3.85 21.10 15.83
CA GLY A 226 -4.93 20.22 16.28
C GLY A 226 -4.31 18.87 16.65
N ASN A 227 -4.81 18.22 17.70
CA ASN A 227 -4.29 16.92 18.12
C ASN A 227 -4.51 15.91 16.97
N LEU A 228 -3.43 15.56 16.27
CA LEU A 228 -3.46 14.59 15.19
C LEU A 228 -3.45 13.18 15.79
N ILE A 229 -4.39 12.35 15.39
CA ILE A 229 -4.53 10.97 15.86
C ILE A 229 -4.04 10.03 14.77
N LEU A 230 -3.08 9.17 15.11
CA LEU A 230 -2.60 8.12 14.23
C LEU A 230 -3.70 7.06 14.06
N THR A 231 -4.15 6.88 12.82
CA THR A 231 -5.34 6.09 12.50
C THR A 231 -5.04 5.20 11.30
N ASP A 232 -5.58 3.99 11.27
CA ASP A 232 -5.61 3.18 10.04
C ASP A 232 -6.57 3.82 9.04
N VAL A 233 -6.05 4.39 7.96
CA VAL A 233 -6.82 5.17 6.99
C VAL A 233 -7.07 4.39 5.70
N HIS A 234 -6.25 3.39 5.38
CA HIS A 234 -6.36 2.64 4.11
C HIS A 234 -6.41 1.12 4.28
N GLY A 235 -6.19 0.59 5.48
CA GLY A 235 -6.25 -0.84 5.79
C GLY A 235 -5.01 -1.64 5.38
N ALA A 236 -4.76 -2.73 6.10
CA ALA A 236 -3.75 -3.71 5.73
C ALA A 236 -4.13 -4.42 4.42
N GLY A 237 -3.20 -4.45 3.46
CA GLY A 237 -3.43 -4.84 2.07
C GLY A 237 -3.56 -3.65 1.10
N ALA A 238 -3.39 -2.42 1.58
CA ALA A 238 -3.38 -1.23 0.72
C ALA A 238 -2.10 -1.16 -0.14
N GLN A 239 -2.26 -0.72 -1.39
CA GLN A 239 -1.17 -0.33 -2.29
C GLN A 239 -1.11 1.19 -2.38
N ARG A 240 0.02 1.75 -1.96
CA ARG A 240 0.28 3.20 -1.94
C ARG A 240 1.69 3.46 -2.43
N SER A 241 2.21 4.65 -2.17
CA SER A 241 3.55 5.02 -2.62
C SER A 241 4.25 5.93 -1.62
N SER A 242 5.56 5.89 -1.61
CA SER A 242 6.40 6.79 -0.82
C SER A 242 7.61 7.26 -1.62
N PRO A 243 8.29 8.35 -1.20
CA PRO A 243 9.52 8.81 -1.83
C PRO A 243 10.57 7.71 -1.87
N LYS A 244 11.33 7.63 -2.96
CA LYS A 244 12.35 6.59 -3.15
C LYS A 244 13.59 6.75 -2.28
N SER A 245 13.88 7.99 -1.87
CA SER A 245 15.11 8.39 -1.17
C SER A 245 14.90 9.69 -0.41
N GLY A 246 15.83 10.03 0.48
CA GLY A 246 15.86 11.29 1.22
C GLY A 246 16.11 11.08 2.71
N ASP A 247 15.79 12.10 3.49
CA ASP A 247 15.90 12.10 4.95
C ASP A 247 14.49 11.99 5.56
N GLU A 248 14.19 10.84 6.19
CA GLU A 248 12.88 10.58 6.80
C GLU A 248 12.50 11.60 7.86
N SER A 249 13.48 12.18 8.56
CA SER A 249 13.23 13.18 9.61
C SER A 249 12.67 14.49 9.06
N ARG A 250 12.80 14.71 7.74
CA ARG A 250 12.29 15.88 7.02
C ARG A 250 10.97 15.60 6.30
N LEU A 251 10.44 14.39 6.37
CA LEU A 251 9.13 14.09 5.79
C LEU A 251 8.04 14.83 6.56
N PRO A 252 6.99 15.32 5.87
CA PRO A 252 5.86 15.94 6.55
C PRO A 252 5.16 14.92 7.45
N LYS A 253 4.63 15.39 8.58
CA LYS A 253 3.77 14.58 9.44
C LYS A 253 2.39 14.44 8.80
N GLY A 254 2.30 13.51 7.86
CA GLY A 254 1.11 13.22 7.07
C GLY A 254 1.19 13.79 5.65
N HIS A 255 0.72 13.02 4.68
CA HIS A 255 0.70 13.40 3.26
C HIS A 255 -0.69 13.21 2.63
N GLY A 256 -1.16 14.25 1.95
CA GLY A 256 -2.47 14.26 1.31
C GLY A 256 -3.65 14.31 2.28
N PRO A 257 -4.89 14.13 1.77
CA PRO A 257 -6.12 14.43 2.52
C PRO A 257 -6.35 13.57 3.78
N GLN A 258 -5.77 12.38 3.83
CA GLN A 258 -5.87 11.48 4.98
C GLN A 258 -4.63 11.51 5.88
N GLY A 259 -3.70 12.43 5.60
CA GLY A 259 -2.47 12.57 6.39
C GLY A 259 -1.60 11.31 6.36
N ASP A 260 -1.49 10.64 5.21
CA ASP A 260 -0.77 9.38 5.06
C ASP A 260 0.62 9.43 5.69
N VAL A 261 0.98 8.39 6.42
CA VAL A 261 2.36 8.17 6.84
C VAL A 261 3.21 7.86 5.61
N LEU A 262 4.33 8.58 5.48
CA LEU A 262 5.35 8.32 4.47
C LEU A 262 6.58 7.68 5.11
N ARG A 263 7.19 6.74 4.38
CA ARG A 263 8.43 6.05 4.78
C ARG A 263 9.34 5.92 3.56
N ILE A 264 10.59 6.34 3.68
CA ILE A 264 11.63 6.09 2.67
C ILE A 264 12.20 4.69 2.86
N TYR A 265 12.29 4.22 4.10
CA TYR A 265 12.83 2.91 4.43
C TYR A 265 11.69 1.91 4.67
N ASN A 266 11.42 1.06 3.67
CA ASN A 266 10.43 -0.01 3.72
C ASN A 266 11.11 -1.38 3.64
N PHE A 267 10.36 -2.43 3.99
CA PHE A 267 10.88 -3.79 4.00
C PHE A 267 10.94 -4.38 2.59
N VAL A 268 11.71 -5.46 2.42
CA VAL A 268 11.86 -6.13 1.13
C VAL A 268 11.62 -7.64 1.28
N ARG A 269 10.92 -8.19 0.30
CA ARG A 269 10.76 -9.63 0.07
C ARG A 269 11.00 -9.87 -1.41
N CYS A 270 12.12 -10.51 -1.73
CA CYS A 270 12.50 -10.74 -3.11
C CYS A 270 11.71 -11.90 -3.73
N VAL A 271 11.61 -11.87 -5.05
CA VAL A 271 10.96 -12.89 -5.86
C VAL A 271 11.89 -13.34 -6.98
N ARG A 272 11.67 -14.55 -7.50
CA ARG A 272 12.32 -15.14 -8.67
C ARG A 272 11.28 -15.87 -9.52
N GLY A 273 11.50 -15.97 -10.82
CA GLY A 273 10.58 -16.60 -11.78
C GLY A 273 10.26 -15.66 -12.93
#